data_AF-A0A9P7XAI2-F1
#
_entry.id   AF-A0A9P7XAI2-F1
#
_cell.length_a   1.000
_cell.length_b   1.000
_cell.length_c   1.000
_cell.angle_alpha   90.00
_cell.angle_beta   90.00
_cell.angle_gamma   90.00
#
_symmetry.space_group_name_H-M   'P 1'
#
loop_
_entity.id
_entity.type
_entity.pdbx_description
1 polymer ?
#
loop_
_entity_poly.entity_id
_entity_poly.type
_entity_poly.pdbx_seq_one_letter_code
_entity_poly.pdbx_strand_id
1 'polypeptide(L)'
;MIEKASAGVGTNKIILTELLIGRSPFEMDMLKASFQQLTNKSLEKYVLGELWLKTRMAMQVALLGDWADQPNAGRTAQLENVGGGVGVGPRVNAYGQAPTGNVQVDHGMVARDMNDLNKAVKTGLGVNIDVQLLSSIIFARSPQHLNALQTAYHHTHRESLTKHVKRGVDGHLRMMLLFALEGAKKDTNGAWRDAKKLHQAMAGLGTKDILLIMRLVRAHWDAVRFASV
;
A
#
# COMPACT_ATOMS: atom_id res chain seq x y z
N MET A 1 15.09 -10.10 -3.13
CA MET A 1 13.73 -10.67 -2.86
C MET A 1 12.79 -10.53 -4.04
N ILE A 2 12.77 -9.39 -4.75
CA ILE A 2 11.90 -9.18 -5.93
C ILE A 2 12.15 -10.21 -7.03
N GLU A 3 13.42 -10.53 -7.34
CA GLU A 3 13.79 -11.53 -8.35
C GLU A 3 13.39 -12.96 -7.98
N LYS A 4 13.56 -13.35 -6.69
CA LYS A 4 13.06 -14.65 -6.18
C LYS A 4 11.53 -14.70 -6.13
N ALA A 5 10.89 -13.54 -5.94
CA ALA A 5 9.46 -13.35 -6.08
C ALA A 5 9.02 -13.23 -7.55
N SER A 6 9.80 -13.71 -8.52
CA SER A 6 9.41 -13.88 -9.92
C SER A 6 9.39 -15.35 -10.35
N ALA A 7 9.82 -16.29 -9.49
CA ALA A 7 9.95 -17.71 -9.84
C ALA A 7 8.77 -18.62 -9.40
N GLY A 8 7.86 -18.17 -8.52
CA GLY A 8 6.77 -18.99 -7.99
C GLY A 8 5.37 -18.56 -8.44
N VAL A 9 4.63 -19.44 -9.11
CA VAL A 9 3.24 -19.18 -9.55
C VAL A 9 2.38 -18.72 -8.36
N GLY A 10 1.82 -17.52 -8.43
CA GLY A 10 0.94 -16.94 -7.41
C GLY A 10 1.64 -16.25 -6.22
N THR A 11 2.70 -16.85 -5.65
CA THR A 11 3.46 -16.30 -4.50
C THR A 11 4.09 -14.95 -4.82
N ASN A 12 4.57 -14.79 -6.06
CA ASN A 12 5.13 -13.56 -6.61
C ASN A 12 4.22 -12.34 -6.42
N LYS A 13 2.92 -12.52 -6.75
CA LYS A 13 1.91 -11.45 -6.70
C LYS A 13 1.61 -11.01 -5.27
N ILE A 14 1.65 -11.95 -4.32
CA ILE A 14 1.50 -11.65 -2.89
C ILE A 14 2.69 -10.81 -2.43
N ILE A 15 3.92 -11.28 -2.69
CA ILE A 15 5.14 -10.57 -2.28
C ILE A 15 5.20 -9.16 -2.88
N LEU A 16 4.91 -9.01 -4.17
CA LEU A 16 4.86 -7.69 -4.82
C LEU A 16 3.82 -6.77 -4.17
N THR A 17 2.64 -7.31 -3.82
CA THR A 17 1.62 -6.53 -3.11
C THR A 17 2.12 -6.05 -1.76
N GLU A 18 2.65 -6.96 -0.94
CA GLU A 18 3.13 -6.62 0.39
C GLU A 18 4.34 -5.67 0.33
N LEU A 19 5.16 -5.77 -0.71
CA LEU A 19 6.36 -4.94 -0.91
C LEU A 19 6.04 -3.55 -1.44
N LEU A 20 5.04 -3.38 -2.31
CA LEU A 20 4.78 -2.11 -3.00
C LEU A 20 3.65 -1.31 -2.35
N ILE A 21 2.57 -1.96 -1.91
CA ILE A 21 1.37 -1.27 -1.48
C ILE A 21 1.54 -0.71 -0.06
N GLY A 22 1.20 0.57 0.11
CA GLY A 22 1.24 1.26 1.40
C GLY A 22 2.62 1.82 1.76
N ARG A 23 3.60 1.81 0.84
CA ARG A 23 4.82 2.60 0.98
C ARG A 23 4.51 4.08 0.82
N SER A 24 5.16 4.91 1.62
CA SER A 24 5.17 6.36 1.44
C SER A 24 5.83 6.76 0.11
N PRO A 25 5.54 7.96 -0.40
CA PRO A 25 6.19 8.50 -1.60
C PRO A 25 7.72 8.37 -1.57
N PHE A 26 8.35 8.78 -0.47
CA PHE A 26 9.80 8.68 -0.30
C PHE A 26 10.33 7.23 -0.34
N GLU A 27 9.67 6.31 0.37
CA GLU A 27 10.08 4.90 0.35
C GLU A 27 9.93 4.28 -1.05
N MET A 28 8.91 4.69 -1.80
CA MET A 28 8.71 4.24 -3.18
C MET A 28 9.81 4.77 -4.10
N ASP A 29 10.18 6.05 -3.98
CA ASP A 29 11.27 6.67 -4.74
C ASP A 29 12.62 5.97 -4.45
N MET A 30 12.92 5.76 -3.17
CA MET A 30 14.11 5.03 -2.73
C MET A 30 14.14 3.61 -3.28
N LEU A 31 13.00 2.89 -3.21
CA LEU A 31 12.91 1.53 -3.73
C LEU A 31 13.15 1.48 -5.24
N LYS A 32 12.54 2.40 -6.01
CA LYS A 32 12.75 2.49 -7.46
C LYS A 32 14.22 2.78 -7.79
N ALA A 33 14.83 3.74 -7.10
CA ALA A 33 16.22 4.12 -7.30
C ALA A 33 17.17 2.96 -7.01
N SER A 34 17.03 2.29 -5.85
CA SER A 34 17.86 1.14 -5.49
C SER A 34 17.65 -0.05 -6.43
N PHE A 35 16.42 -0.32 -6.87
CA PHE A 35 16.15 -1.40 -7.82
C PHE A 35 16.81 -1.15 -9.18
N GLN A 36 16.73 0.08 -9.69
CA GLN A 36 17.38 0.48 -10.94
C GLN A 36 18.91 0.38 -10.82
N GLN A 37 19.50 0.84 -9.71
CA GLN A 37 20.94 0.73 -9.48
C GLN A 37 21.43 -0.73 -9.47
N LEU A 38 20.68 -1.63 -8.84
CA LEU A 38 21.07 -3.04 -8.71
C LEU A 38 20.85 -3.86 -9.98
N THR A 39 19.79 -3.58 -10.73
CA THR A 39 19.35 -4.45 -11.83
C THR A 39 19.49 -3.83 -13.22
N ASN A 40 19.79 -2.53 -13.28
CA ASN A 40 19.74 -1.70 -14.48
C ASN A 40 18.37 -1.74 -15.21
N LYS A 41 17.29 -2.11 -14.51
CA LYS A 41 15.93 -2.20 -15.04
C LYS A 41 14.98 -1.32 -14.23
N SER A 42 13.98 -0.74 -14.91
CA SER A 42 12.91 -0.01 -14.26
C SER A 42 12.01 -0.98 -13.47
N LEU A 43 11.84 -0.70 -12.17
CA LEU A 43 10.92 -1.45 -11.31
C LEU A 43 9.50 -1.43 -11.86
N GLU A 44 9.05 -0.29 -12.38
CA GLU A 44 7.71 -0.12 -12.93
C GLU A 44 7.51 -0.98 -14.17
N LYS A 45 8.43 -0.91 -15.13
CA LYS A 45 8.35 -1.73 -16.35
C LYS A 45 8.35 -3.22 -16.01
N TYR A 46 9.18 -3.62 -15.03
CA TYR A 46 9.28 -4.99 -14.57
C TYR A 46 7.98 -5.47 -13.92
N VAL A 47 7.46 -4.74 -12.93
CA VAL A 47 6.25 -5.12 -12.20
C VAL A 47 5.02 -5.09 -13.11
N LEU A 48 4.87 -4.07 -13.95
CA LEU A 48 3.69 -3.91 -14.81
C LEU A 48 3.65 -4.94 -15.95
N GLY A 49 4.80 -5.50 -16.35
CA GLY A 49 4.88 -6.56 -17.37
C GLY A 49 4.22 -7.87 -16.95
N GLU A 50 4.18 -8.16 -15.65
CA GLU A 50 3.71 -9.43 -15.07
C GLU A 50 2.20 -9.43 -14.73
N LEU A 51 1.50 -8.30 -14.95
CA LEU A 51 0.16 -8.06 -14.44
C LEU A 51 -0.89 -7.97 -15.55
N TRP A 52 -2.03 -8.60 -15.31
CA TRP A 52 -3.21 -8.45 -16.16
C TRP A 52 -3.78 -7.03 -16.09
N LEU A 53 -4.46 -6.59 -17.15
CA LEU A 53 -4.78 -5.17 -17.41
C LEU A 53 -5.34 -4.39 -16.21
N LYS A 54 -6.40 -4.88 -15.55
CA LYS A 54 -7.02 -4.12 -14.45
C LYS A 54 -6.11 -4.02 -13.22
N THR A 55 -5.35 -5.07 -12.90
CA THR A 55 -4.35 -5.04 -11.82
C THR A 55 -3.15 -4.21 -12.19
N ARG A 56 -2.74 -4.21 -13.47
CA ARG A 56 -1.68 -3.36 -13.98
C ARG A 56 -2.03 -1.88 -13.80
N MET A 57 -3.25 -1.46 -14.15
CA MET A 57 -3.70 -0.08 -13.97
C MET A 57 -3.70 0.32 -12.48
N ALA A 58 -4.24 -0.52 -11.61
CA ALA A 58 -4.21 -0.29 -10.17
C ALA A 58 -2.78 -0.20 -9.61
N MET A 59 -1.90 -1.10 -10.05
CA MET A 59 -0.50 -1.12 -9.65
C MET A 59 0.25 0.11 -10.16
N GLN A 60 -0.09 0.60 -11.35
CA GLN A 60 0.50 1.82 -11.89
C GLN A 60 0.21 3.01 -10.99
N VAL A 61 -1.03 3.18 -10.52
CA VAL A 61 -1.38 4.24 -9.55
C VAL A 61 -0.56 4.08 -8.27
N ALA A 62 -0.49 2.87 -7.71
CA ALA A 62 0.26 2.62 -6.48
C ALA A 62 1.77 2.89 -6.64
N LEU A 63 2.33 2.57 -7.81
CA LEU A 63 3.74 2.77 -8.11
C LEU A 63 4.10 4.24 -8.29
N LEU A 64 3.17 5.13 -8.66
CA LEU A 64 3.46 6.57 -8.67
C LEU A 64 3.94 7.03 -7.30
N GLY A 65 3.38 6.47 -6.22
CA GLY A 65 3.74 6.84 -4.86
C GLY A 65 3.23 8.23 -4.46
N ASP A 66 2.43 8.89 -5.30
CA ASP A 66 1.95 10.25 -5.06
C ASP A 66 0.64 10.25 -4.28
N TRP A 67 0.75 10.28 -2.95
CA TRP A 67 -0.42 10.49 -2.08
C TRP A 67 -0.88 11.94 -2.19
N ALA A 68 -2.08 12.18 -2.72
CA ALA A 68 -2.55 13.54 -2.98
C ALA A 68 -2.76 14.35 -1.69
N ASP A 69 -3.08 13.69 -0.58
CA ASP A 69 -3.23 14.33 0.73
C ASP A 69 -1.89 14.57 1.44
N GLN A 70 -0.82 13.88 1.00
CA GLN A 70 0.52 13.97 1.58
C GLN A 70 1.61 13.82 0.50
N PRO A 71 1.74 14.77 -0.45
CA PRO A 71 2.62 14.62 -1.60
C PRO A 71 4.11 14.56 -1.24
N ASN A 72 4.46 15.11 -0.07
CA ASN A 72 5.82 15.16 0.44
C ASN A 72 6.07 14.17 1.59
N ALA A 73 5.22 13.14 1.79
CA ALA A 73 5.42 12.18 2.88
C ALA A 73 6.80 11.50 2.78
N GLY A 74 7.73 11.98 3.60
CA GLY A 74 9.15 11.61 3.64
C GLY A 74 10.08 12.34 2.65
N ARG A 75 9.54 13.09 1.68
CA ARG A 75 10.34 13.91 0.76
C ARG A 75 10.71 15.24 1.44
N THR A 76 11.82 15.30 2.16
CA THR A 76 12.36 16.59 2.66
C THR A 76 13.02 17.37 1.52
N ALA A 77 13.04 18.70 1.59
CA ALA A 77 13.60 19.65 0.59
C ALA A 77 15.09 19.44 0.20
N GLN A 78 15.78 18.42 0.73
CA GLN A 78 17.19 18.12 0.46
C GLN A 78 17.43 17.23 -0.78
N LEU A 79 16.39 16.76 -1.48
CA LEU A 79 16.56 16.00 -2.73
C LEU A 79 16.79 16.88 -3.97
N GLU A 80 16.61 18.21 -3.87
CA GLU A 80 16.91 19.13 -4.99
C GLU A 80 18.40 19.45 -5.15
N ASN A 81 19.27 19.01 -4.22
CA ASN A 81 20.69 19.38 -4.22
C ASN A 81 21.62 18.17 -4.41
N VAL A 82 21.31 17.29 -5.38
CA VAL A 82 22.25 16.24 -5.83
C VAL A 82 23.22 16.86 -6.85
N GLY A 83 24.02 17.80 -6.34
CA GLY A 83 25.16 18.41 -7.01
C GLY A 83 26.30 18.52 -6.01
N GLY A 84 27.04 17.43 -5.81
CA GLY A 84 28.38 17.39 -5.21
C GLY A 84 28.58 18.06 -3.85
N GLY A 85 28.64 17.27 -2.77
CA GLY A 85 29.16 17.77 -1.49
C GLY A 85 28.85 16.86 -0.32
N VAL A 86 29.89 16.40 0.36
CA VAL A 86 29.83 15.59 1.57
C VAL A 86 29.16 16.37 2.71
N GLY A 87 28.15 15.79 3.36
CA GLY A 87 27.76 16.15 4.72
C GLY A 87 26.29 16.52 4.94
N VAL A 88 25.68 15.83 5.91
CA VAL A 88 24.32 15.98 6.47
C VAL A 88 23.21 15.31 5.64
N GLY A 89 23.00 14.02 5.91
CA GLY A 89 21.84 13.28 5.43
C GLY A 89 20.52 13.82 5.98
N PRO A 90 19.37 13.40 5.40
CA PRO A 90 18.05 13.91 5.74
C PRO A 90 17.75 13.78 7.25
N ARG A 91 17.04 14.74 7.85
CA ARG A 91 16.44 14.56 9.19
C ARG A 91 15.27 13.58 9.10
N VAL A 92 15.61 12.30 8.96
CA VAL A 92 14.78 11.19 9.41
C VAL A 92 14.90 11.12 10.94
N ASN A 93 13.89 10.58 11.63
CA ASN A 93 14.17 10.02 12.95
C ASN A 93 15.29 8.96 12.80
N ALA A 94 15.93 8.51 13.88
CA ALA A 94 17.07 7.58 13.84
C ALA A 94 16.83 6.24 13.09
N TYR A 95 15.63 6.07 12.51
CA TYR A 95 15.04 4.87 11.94
C TYR A 95 14.52 5.06 10.51
N GLY A 96 14.75 6.20 9.85
CA GLY A 96 14.44 6.35 8.41
C GLY A 96 12.97 6.62 8.07
N GLN A 97 12.12 6.99 9.04
CA GLN A 97 10.70 7.25 8.80
C GLN A 97 10.42 8.74 8.60
N ALA A 98 9.46 9.03 7.71
CA ALA A 98 8.83 10.34 7.62
C ALA A 98 8.23 10.70 9.00
N PRO A 99 8.28 11.96 9.44
CA PRO A 99 7.70 12.34 10.73
C PRO A 99 6.21 11.95 10.74
N THR A 100 5.84 11.00 11.58
CA THR A 100 4.45 10.71 11.94
C THR A 100 3.92 11.78 12.91
N GLY A 101 4.27 13.05 12.66
CA GLY A 101 3.58 14.16 13.30
C GLY A 101 2.10 14.05 12.98
N ASN A 102 1.23 14.57 13.86
CA ASN A 102 -0.22 14.59 13.63
C ASN A 102 -0.54 15.18 12.25
N VAL A 103 -0.63 14.34 11.23
CA VAL A 103 -0.99 14.77 9.88
C VAL A 103 -2.49 15.00 9.92
N GLN A 104 -2.88 16.26 9.82
CA GLN A 104 -4.29 16.62 9.80
C GLN A 104 -4.93 16.04 8.54
N VAL A 105 -6.05 15.33 8.73
CA VAL A 105 -6.82 14.76 7.64
C VAL A 105 -7.66 15.88 7.00
N ASP A 106 -7.50 16.08 5.69
CA ASP A 106 -8.37 16.97 4.92
C ASP A 106 -9.77 16.36 4.76
N HIS A 107 -10.70 16.80 5.61
CA HIS A 107 -12.09 16.35 5.57
C HIS A 107 -12.84 16.75 4.29
N GLY A 108 -12.45 17.84 3.62
CA GLY A 108 -13.02 18.23 2.33
C GLY A 108 -12.62 17.26 1.23
N MET A 109 -11.37 16.80 1.24
CA MET A 109 -10.93 15.71 0.35
C MET A 109 -11.65 14.39 0.66
N VAL A 110 -11.82 14.03 1.94
CA VAL A 110 -12.58 12.83 2.32
C VAL A 110 -14.00 12.87 1.78
N ALA A 111 -14.68 14.02 1.85
CA ALA A 111 -16.03 14.18 1.32
C ALA A 111 -16.09 14.00 -0.22
N ARG A 112 -15.11 14.55 -0.95
CA ARG A 112 -15.00 14.37 -2.40
C ARG A 112 -14.75 12.90 -2.77
N ASP A 113 -13.80 12.27 -2.10
CA ASP A 113 -13.47 10.87 -2.33
C ASP A 113 -14.64 9.95 -1.94
N MET A 114 -15.41 10.28 -0.91
CA MET A 114 -16.62 9.54 -0.55
C MET A 114 -17.69 9.62 -1.65
N ASN A 115 -17.85 10.78 -2.29
CA ASN A 115 -18.75 10.93 -3.43
C ASN A 115 -18.31 10.06 -4.62
N ASP A 116 -17.02 10.08 -4.96
CA ASP A 116 -16.49 9.27 -6.06
C ASP A 116 -16.50 7.77 -5.72
N LEU A 117 -16.26 7.42 -4.47
CA LEU A 117 -16.39 6.06 -3.97
C LEU A 117 -17.83 5.54 -4.09
N ASN A 118 -18.84 6.37 -3.79
CA ASN A 118 -20.24 6.00 -3.98
C ASN A 118 -20.59 5.79 -5.47
N LYS A 119 -19.98 6.56 -6.38
CA LYS A 119 -20.13 6.32 -7.83
C LYS A 119 -19.45 5.02 -8.26
N ALA A 120 -18.28 4.73 -7.69
CA ALA A 120 -17.51 3.52 -7.98
C ALA A 120 -18.21 2.26 -7.46
N VAL A 121 -18.91 2.37 -6.34
CA VAL A 121 -19.58 1.27 -5.65
C VAL A 121 -21.08 1.38 -5.88
N LYS A 122 -21.55 0.91 -7.04
CA LYS A 122 -22.99 0.91 -7.36
C LYS A 122 -23.70 -0.18 -6.54
N THR A 123 -24.63 0.24 -5.69
CA THR A 123 -25.51 -0.67 -4.94
C THR A 123 -26.78 -0.92 -5.75
N GLY A 124 -26.85 -2.06 -6.46
CA GLY A 124 -28.01 -2.50 -7.23
C GLY A 124 -28.16 -4.02 -7.24
N LEU A 125 -29.02 -4.57 -8.13
CA LEU A 125 -29.12 -6.01 -8.37
C LEU A 125 -27.82 -6.52 -9.03
N GLY A 126 -26.86 -6.90 -8.18
CA GLY A 126 -25.49 -7.26 -8.54
C GLY A 126 -24.47 -6.27 -7.99
N VAL A 127 -23.38 -6.79 -7.40
CA VAL A 127 -22.26 -5.96 -6.96
C VAL A 127 -21.43 -5.60 -8.20
N ASN A 128 -21.64 -4.40 -8.75
CA ASN A 128 -20.80 -3.87 -9.83
C ASN A 128 -19.92 -2.75 -9.28
N ILE A 129 -18.61 -3.01 -9.23
CA ILE A 129 -17.61 -2.07 -8.75
C ILE A 129 -16.83 -1.54 -9.95
N ASP A 130 -16.84 -0.23 -10.15
CA ASP A 130 -15.85 0.44 -10.99
C ASP A 130 -14.49 0.35 -10.32
N VAL A 131 -13.77 -0.72 -10.63
CA VAL A 131 -12.47 -1.00 -10.03
C VAL A 131 -11.41 -0.01 -10.43
N GLN A 132 -11.58 0.72 -11.54
CA GLN A 132 -10.62 1.74 -11.98
C GLN A 132 -10.74 2.97 -11.10
N LEU A 133 -11.96 3.50 -10.93
CA LEU A 133 -12.22 4.63 -10.04
C LEU A 133 -11.91 4.29 -8.58
N LEU A 134 -12.28 3.08 -8.14
CA LEU A 134 -11.91 2.61 -6.80
C LEU A 134 -10.39 2.58 -6.62
N SER A 135 -9.64 2.07 -7.58
CA SER A 135 -8.17 1.97 -7.48
C SER A 135 -7.51 3.35 -7.48
N SER A 136 -8.01 4.31 -8.28
CA SER A 136 -7.46 5.67 -8.31
C SER A 136 -7.66 6.41 -6.99
N ILE A 137 -8.71 6.10 -6.23
CA ILE A 137 -8.90 6.63 -4.87
C ILE A 137 -7.99 5.90 -3.89
N ILE A 138 -8.07 4.57 -3.82
CA ILE A 138 -7.43 3.80 -2.76
C ILE A 138 -5.89 3.86 -2.81
N PHE A 139 -5.28 3.87 -3.99
CA PHE A 139 -3.83 3.84 -4.10
C PHE A 139 -3.17 5.22 -4.14
N ALA A 140 -3.96 6.30 -4.21
CA ALA A 140 -3.47 7.68 -4.24
C ALA A 140 -3.70 8.44 -2.92
N ARG A 141 -3.93 7.72 -1.81
CA ARG A 141 -4.22 8.29 -0.49
C ARG A 141 -3.39 7.64 0.60
N SER A 142 -3.03 8.45 1.59
CA SER A 142 -2.34 7.97 2.79
C SER A 142 -3.20 7.02 3.62
N PRO A 143 -2.58 6.18 4.48
CA PRO A 143 -3.30 5.35 5.43
C PRO A 143 -4.25 6.15 6.36
N GLN A 144 -3.88 7.35 6.80
CA GLN A 144 -4.69 8.20 7.67
C GLN A 144 -5.96 8.67 6.94
N HIS A 145 -5.81 9.12 5.68
CA HIS A 145 -6.95 9.49 4.85
C HIS A 145 -7.87 8.28 4.60
N LEU A 146 -7.31 7.12 4.24
CA LEU A 146 -8.07 5.90 4.01
C LEU A 146 -8.80 5.41 5.27
N ASN A 147 -8.27 5.67 6.46
CA ASN A 147 -8.96 5.38 7.71
C ASN A 147 -10.21 6.26 7.87
N ALA A 148 -10.07 7.57 7.65
CA ALA A 148 -11.19 8.52 7.72
C ALA A 148 -12.26 8.20 6.67
N LEU A 149 -11.85 7.90 5.43
CA LEU A 149 -12.75 7.49 4.35
C LEU A 149 -13.51 6.20 4.69
N GLN A 150 -12.82 5.17 5.23
CA GLN A 150 -13.47 3.94 5.66
C GLN A 150 -14.46 4.16 6.81
N THR A 151 -14.16 5.08 7.72
CA THR A 151 -15.04 5.46 8.82
C THR A 151 -16.31 6.12 8.28
N ALA A 152 -16.16 7.14 7.43
CA ALA A 152 -17.29 7.79 6.76
C ALA A 152 -18.15 6.78 5.97
N TYR A 153 -17.50 5.89 5.21
CA TYR A 153 -18.17 4.84 4.45
C TYR A 153 -19.02 3.92 5.34
N HIS A 154 -18.47 3.46 6.47
CA HIS A 154 -19.19 2.60 7.41
C HIS A 154 -20.41 3.32 8.03
N HIS A 155 -20.29 4.61 8.34
CA HIS A 155 -21.42 5.39 8.83
C HIS A 155 -22.55 5.49 7.80
N THR A 156 -22.22 5.71 6.52
CA THR A 156 -23.21 5.84 5.44
C THR A 156 -23.85 4.49 5.06
N HIS A 157 -23.06 3.43 4.90
CA HIS A 157 -23.53 2.16 4.33
C HIS A 157 -23.83 1.08 5.37
N ARG A 158 -23.54 1.32 6.65
CA ARG A 158 -23.63 0.33 7.74
C ARG A 158 -22.87 -0.98 7.47
N GLU A 159 -21.87 -0.92 6.60
CA GLU A 159 -21.02 -2.02 6.23
C GLU A 159 -19.61 -1.52 5.90
N SER A 160 -18.58 -2.32 6.22
CA SER A 160 -17.20 -1.93 5.90
C SER A 160 -16.94 -1.98 4.39
N LEU A 161 -16.19 -1.01 3.87
CA LEU A 161 -15.71 -1.00 2.49
C LEU A 161 -14.96 -2.30 2.14
N THR A 162 -14.15 -2.83 3.07
CA THR A 162 -13.45 -4.11 2.87
C THR A 162 -14.38 -5.29 2.61
N LYS A 163 -15.59 -5.31 3.21
CA LYS A 163 -16.57 -6.37 2.98
C LYS A 163 -17.23 -6.21 1.60
N HIS A 164 -17.49 -4.97 1.19
CA HIS A 164 -17.99 -4.68 -0.15
C HIS A 164 -16.99 -5.10 -1.24
N VAL A 165 -15.71 -4.72 -1.09
CA VAL A 165 -14.62 -5.12 -2.01
C VAL A 165 -14.50 -6.64 -2.10
N LYS A 166 -14.66 -7.37 -0.99
CA LYS A 166 -14.61 -8.84 -1.00
C LYS A 166 -15.70 -9.49 -1.85
N ARG A 167 -16.88 -8.89 -1.95
CA ARG A 167 -18.01 -9.41 -2.76
C ARG A 167 -17.91 -9.06 -4.24
N GLY A 168 -17.31 -7.93 -4.58
CA GLY A 168 -17.35 -7.38 -5.94
C GLY A 168 -16.03 -7.35 -6.70
N VAL A 169 -14.91 -7.68 -6.04
CA VAL A 169 -13.59 -7.71 -6.68
C VAL A 169 -12.94 -9.06 -6.42
N ASP A 170 -12.26 -9.60 -7.42
CA ASP A 170 -11.58 -10.90 -7.35
C ASP A 170 -10.08 -10.82 -7.62
N GLY A 171 -9.42 -11.97 -7.41
CA GLY A 171 -8.03 -12.20 -7.78
C GLY A 171 -7.03 -11.26 -7.10
N HIS A 172 -5.98 -10.92 -7.83
CA HIS A 172 -4.88 -10.09 -7.34
C HIS A 172 -5.32 -8.65 -7.03
N LEU A 173 -6.26 -8.10 -7.80
CA LEU A 173 -6.77 -6.75 -7.55
C LEU A 173 -7.47 -6.64 -6.19
N ARG A 174 -8.32 -7.61 -5.85
CA ARG A 174 -8.92 -7.71 -4.51
C ARG A 174 -7.84 -7.73 -3.43
N MET A 175 -6.79 -8.52 -3.64
CA MET A 175 -5.70 -8.63 -2.67
C MET A 175 -4.99 -7.29 -2.44
N MET A 176 -4.70 -6.53 -3.50
CA MET A 176 -4.06 -5.22 -3.40
C MET A 176 -4.95 -4.21 -2.68
N LEU A 177 -6.22 -4.10 -3.07
CA LEU A 177 -7.18 -3.18 -2.45
C LEU A 177 -7.35 -3.49 -0.95
N LEU A 178 -7.52 -4.77 -0.61
CA LEU A 178 -7.62 -5.18 0.80
C LEU A 178 -6.32 -4.93 1.57
N PHE A 179 -5.15 -5.09 0.94
CA PHE A 179 -3.88 -4.82 1.60
C PHE A 179 -3.71 -3.34 1.98
N ALA A 180 -4.11 -2.42 1.08
CA ALA A 180 -4.13 -0.99 1.36
C ALA A 180 -5.16 -0.64 2.45
N LEU A 181 -6.41 -1.05 2.27
CA LEU A 181 -7.51 -0.75 3.20
C LEU A 181 -7.28 -1.32 4.60
N GLU A 182 -6.76 -2.55 4.71
CA GLU A 182 -6.44 -3.16 6.01
C GLU A 182 -5.22 -2.50 6.66
N GLY A 183 -4.25 -2.00 5.87
CA GLY A 183 -3.11 -1.24 6.37
C GLY A 183 -3.49 0.12 6.97
N ALA A 184 -4.60 0.68 6.52
CA ALA A 184 -5.18 1.91 7.05
C ALA A 184 -6.05 1.70 8.29
N LYS A 185 -6.32 0.46 8.74
CA LYS A 185 -7.17 0.22 9.90
C LYS A 185 -6.38 0.38 11.20
N LYS A 186 -7.08 0.78 12.27
CA LYS A 186 -6.57 0.87 13.64
C LYS A 186 -5.38 1.81 13.78
N ASP A 187 -4.16 1.30 13.66
CA ASP A 187 -2.90 1.98 13.90
C ASP A 187 -2.48 2.90 12.74
N THR A 188 -3.08 2.75 11.56
CA THR A 188 -2.76 3.48 10.33
C THR A 188 -1.30 3.32 9.86
N ASN A 189 -0.55 2.40 10.46
CA ASN A 189 0.81 2.06 10.06
C ASN A 189 0.90 0.62 9.51
N GLY A 190 -0.19 -0.14 9.62
CA GLY A 190 -0.34 -1.47 9.06
C GLY A 190 0.18 -2.61 9.95
N ALA A 191 0.63 -2.33 11.17
CA ALA A 191 1.10 -3.35 12.10
C ALA A 191 -0.01 -4.37 12.42
N TRP A 192 -1.23 -3.89 12.66
CA TRP A 192 -2.40 -4.75 12.86
C TRP A 192 -2.67 -5.68 11.67
N ARG A 193 -2.55 -5.16 10.43
CA ARG A 193 -2.69 -5.97 9.21
C ARG A 193 -1.61 -7.03 9.15
N ASP A 194 -0.38 -6.68 9.50
CA ASP A 194 0.75 -7.60 9.43
C ASP A 194 0.64 -8.71 10.49
N ALA A 195 0.25 -8.38 11.72
CA ALA A 195 -0.07 -9.36 12.77
C ALA A 195 -1.15 -10.34 12.31
N LYS A 196 -2.23 -9.81 11.71
CA LYS A 196 -3.28 -10.63 11.10
C LYS A 196 -2.76 -11.53 9.98
N LYS A 197 -1.89 -11.03 9.11
CA LYS A 197 -1.28 -11.81 8.01
C LYS A 197 -0.33 -12.88 8.53
N LEU A 198 0.41 -12.60 9.60
CA LEU A 198 1.28 -13.57 10.27
C LEU A 198 0.45 -14.71 10.84
N HIS A 199 -0.61 -14.40 11.59
CA HIS A 199 -1.55 -15.40 12.08
C HIS A 199 -2.16 -16.23 10.93
N GLN A 200 -2.58 -15.60 9.83
CA GLN A 200 -3.11 -16.30 8.65
C GLN A 200 -2.10 -17.20 7.91
N ALA A 201 -0.80 -17.02 8.13
CA ALA A 201 0.23 -17.91 7.59
C ALA A 201 0.35 -19.20 8.41
N MET A 202 -0.02 -19.15 9.69
CA MET A 202 0.05 -20.28 10.64
C MET A 202 -1.31 -20.95 10.86
N ALA A 203 -2.41 -20.25 10.60
CA ALA A 203 -3.76 -20.76 10.77
C ALA A 203 -4.20 -21.65 9.59
N GLY A 204 -4.87 -22.75 9.90
CA GLY A 204 -5.43 -23.71 8.94
C GLY A 204 -4.64 -25.01 8.86
N LEU A 205 -4.84 -25.78 7.80
CA LEU A 205 -4.08 -27.00 7.54
C LEU A 205 -2.70 -26.64 7.00
N GLY A 206 -1.67 -26.98 7.77
CA GLY A 206 -0.27 -26.69 7.45
C GLY A 206 0.12 -25.22 7.62
N THR A 207 1.41 -24.95 7.45
CA THR A 207 1.99 -23.61 7.53
C THR A 207 2.31 -23.11 6.13
N LYS A 208 2.06 -21.83 5.86
CA LYS A 208 2.48 -21.18 4.61
C LYS A 208 3.92 -20.68 4.76
N ASP A 209 4.89 -21.59 4.81
CA ASP A 209 6.28 -21.32 5.24
C ASP A 209 6.92 -20.12 4.54
N ILE A 210 6.80 -20.01 3.22
CA ILE A 210 7.39 -18.89 2.46
C ILE A 210 6.81 -17.54 2.92
N LEU A 211 5.49 -17.49 3.16
CA LEU A 211 4.84 -16.26 3.63
C LEU A 211 5.16 -15.96 5.08
N LEU A 212 5.27 -17.00 5.92
CA LEU A 212 5.66 -16.87 7.32
C LEU A 212 7.09 -16.31 7.44
N ILE A 213 8.06 -16.96 6.77
CA ILE A 213 9.47 -16.57 6.77
C ILE A 213 9.62 -15.16 6.22
N MET A 214 9.01 -14.85 5.06
CA MET A 214 9.12 -13.53 4.45
C MET A 214 8.59 -12.43 5.37
N ARG A 215 7.43 -12.65 6.02
CA ARG A 215 6.84 -11.67 6.94
C ARG A 215 7.67 -11.49 8.20
N LEU A 216 8.21 -12.57 8.77
CA LEU A 216 9.11 -12.49 9.92
C LEU A 216 10.40 -11.74 9.58
N VAL A 217 11.05 -12.06 8.46
CA VAL A 217 12.28 -11.36 8.01
C VAL A 217 12.01 -9.89 7.76
N ARG A 218 10.89 -9.56 7.09
CA ARG A 218 10.50 -8.17 6.84
C ARG A 218 10.25 -7.42 8.14
N ALA A 219 9.51 -8.02 9.06
CA ALA A 219 9.21 -7.39 10.34
C ALA A 219 10.52 -7.20 11.13
N HIS A 220 11.39 -8.20 11.19
CA HIS A 220 12.70 -8.10 11.85
C HIS A 220 13.57 -6.94 11.33
N TRP A 221 13.54 -6.66 10.03
CA TRP A 221 14.32 -5.56 9.42
C TRP A 221 13.68 -4.17 9.56
N ASP A 222 12.49 -4.10 10.12
CA ASP A 222 11.77 -2.87 10.46
C ASP A 222 11.48 -2.91 11.97
N ALA A 223 12.53 -2.70 12.77
CA ALA A 223 12.49 -2.94 14.22
C ALA A 223 11.36 -2.18 14.95
N VAL A 224 11.00 -0.98 14.48
CA VAL A 224 9.89 -0.19 15.01
C VAL A 224 8.56 -0.86 14.67
N ARG A 225 8.37 -1.28 13.41
CA ARG A 225 7.20 -2.02 12.99
C ARG A 225 7.10 -3.38 13.67
N PHE A 226 8.21 -4.08 13.89
CA PHE A 226 8.26 -5.32 14.65
C PHE A 226 7.75 -5.14 16.07
N ALA A 227 8.18 -4.08 16.76
CA ALA A 227 7.74 -3.78 18.12
C ALA A 227 6.23 -3.46 18.21
N SER A 228 5.58 -3.13 17.09
CA SER A 228 4.16 -2.82 17.02
C SER A 228 3.25 -3.98 16.57
N VAL A 229 3.82 -5.12 16.16
CA VAL A 229 3.11 -6.32 15.64
C VAL A 229 2.94 -7.36 16.72
#